data_AF-A0A3Q9I4G6-F1
#
_entry.id   AF-A0A3Q9I4G6-F1
#
_cell.length_a   1.000
_cell.length_b   1.000
_cell.length_c   1.000
_cell.angle_alpha   90.00
_cell.angle_beta   90.00
_cell.angle_gamma   90.00
#
_symmetry.space_group_name_H-M   'P 1'
#
loop_
_entity.id
_entity.type
_entity.pdbx_description
1 polymer ?
#
loop_
_entity_poly.entity_id
_entity_poly.type
_entity_poly.pdbx_seq_one_letter_code
_entity_poly.pdbx_strand_id
1 'polypeptide(L)'
;MGVETSAAWQALQLHCDSGMGAMHLSSLFCEANRVDRFSLELDELYIDFSKNRITEETLSLLQALAEQQGLKHEIERLLVGEEVNDTEERPALHSALRAQGQDVSGVAEQVQGDVEAVLQKMTQMVDKIRAGHWRGYSGKPITDVVNIGVGGSDLGPLMITHSLQTVHSPVNLHFISSIDGTQTSNLLRGLNQETTLFILASKSFTTIDTLSNAETAKDWLRECIKSDDVIHAQHFIGVSTKPDKMTEWGIPPENQLLFWDWVGGRYSLWSAIGFPIALKIGMPGFRELLQGAHLMDQHFATAPLSENIPVVLGLIDIWNINFLNIHDKAILPYDARLKYLPSYLEQLVMESNGKSVAKSGDSVAYKTCPVLWGEVGPNAQHAFYQLLHQGTQAVMCDFIAPVERDDFDATSHAEKDESLRHQHELALANCFAQSRVLMLGDGAIPDNLKSSFDSPFKHYPGNQPSNTILMKTISAKTLGMLVAMYEHKTYVEGVIWEINSFDQWGVELGKLIAKETYSAIKEKTLAERFDSSTKALIDRVAK
;
A
#
# COMPACT_ATOMS: atom_id res chain seq x y z
N MET A 1 31.28 6.08 1.56
CA MET A 1 31.27 5.07 2.64
C MET A 1 29.84 5.02 3.11
N GLY A 2 29.17 3.87 3.02
CA GLY A 2 27.75 3.77 3.36
C GLY A 2 27.51 3.61 4.85
N VAL A 3 26.23 3.69 5.23
CA VAL A 3 25.73 3.48 6.60
C VAL A 3 26.30 2.25 7.31
N GLU A 4 26.64 1.18 6.58
CA GLU A 4 27.19 -0.06 7.15
C GLU A 4 28.56 0.14 7.81
N THR A 5 29.31 1.16 7.42
CA THR A 5 30.62 1.50 8.01
C THR A 5 30.52 2.40 9.24
N SER A 6 29.31 2.83 9.59
CA SER A 6 29.08 3.85 10.58
C SER A 6 29.11 3.30 12.01
N ALA A 7 29.43 4.14 13.01
CA ALA A 7 29.65 3.68 14.38
C ALA A 7 28.39 3.03 14.99
N ALA A 8 27.21 3.62 14.79
CA ALA A 8 25.95 3.07 15.27
C ALA A 8 25.61 1.71 14.61
N TRP A 9 25.89 1.56 13.31
CA TRP A 9 25.69 0.28 12.61
C TRP A 9 26.62 -0.80 13.14
N GLN A 10 27.90 -0.48 13.31
CA GLN A 10 28.88 -1.42 13.87
C GLN A 10 28.54 -1.82 15.32
N ALA A 11 27.97 -0.90 16.11
CA ALA A 11 27.47 -1.21 17.45
C ALA A 11 26.29 -2.19 17.41
N LEU A 12 25.34 -2.02 16.49
CA LEU A 12 24.24 -2.96 16.28
C LEU A 12 24.73 -4.34 15.80
N GLN A 13 25.73 -4.38 14.92
CA GLN A 13 26.33 -5.64 14.48
C GLN A 13 27.00 -6.35 15.66
N LEU A 14 27.80 -5.63 16.45
CA LEU A 14 28.42 -6.18 17.66
C LEU A 14 27.37 -6.68 18.66
N HIS A 15 26.27 -5.93 18.85
CA HIS A 15 25.15 -6.35 19.70
C HIS A 15 24.51 -7.64 19.20
N CYS A 16 24.26 -7.75 17.90
CA CYS A 16 23.78 -8.99 17.26
C CYS A 16 24.73 -10.16 17.52
N ASP A 17 26.02 -9.97 17.25
CA ASP A 17 27.07 -11.00 17.36
C ASP A 17 27.36 -11.40 18.81
N SER A 18 27.07 -10.53 19.79
CA SER A 18 27.25 -10.79 21.22
C SER A 18 26.30 -11.87 21.78
N GLY A 19 25.32 -12.30 20.98
CA GLY A 19 24.37 -13.36 21.31
C GLY A 19 22.91 -12.97 21.08
N MET A 20 22.61 -11.69 20.86
CA MET A 20 21.24 -11.23 20.60
C MET A 20 20.65 -11.85 19.33
N GLY A 21 21.46 -12.03 18.27
CA GLY A 21 21.01 -12.65 17.02
C GLY A 21 20.54 -14.10 17.17
N ALA A 22 21.09 -14.82 18.14
CA ALA A 22 20.75 -16.22 18.45
C ALA A 22 19.68 -16.34 19.56
N MET A 23 19.25 -15.22 20.16
CA MET A 23 18.30 -15.25 21.26
C MET A 23 16.91 -15.71 20.78
N HIS A 24 16.29 -16.58 21.57
CA HIS A 24 14.93 -17.05 21.32
C HIS A 24 13.90 -16.12 21.96
N LEU A 25 12.81 -15.82 21.26
CA LEU A 25 11.73 -14.95 21.76
C LEU A 25 11.14 -15.44 23.10
N SER A 26 10.98 -16.74 23.30
CA SER A 26 10.49 -17.29 24.58
C SER A 26 11.33 -16.86 25.79
N SER A 27 12.65 -16.69 25.63
CA SER A 27 13.54 -16.22 26.69
C SER A 27 13.27 -14.75 27.02
N LEU A 28 13.04 -13.92 26.00
CA LEU A 28 12.70 -12.49 26.16
C LEU A 28 11.36 -12.29 26.87
N PHE A 29 10.40 -13.19 26.66
CA PHE A 29 9.08 -13.14 27.30
C PHE A 29 9.08 -13.60 28.77
N CYS A 30 10.23 -14.01 29.33
CA CYS A 30 10.38 -14.19 30.77
C CYS A 30 10.51 -12.86 31.52
N GLU A 31 10.75 -11.74 30.82
CA GLU A 31 10.82 -10.41 31.41
C GLU A 31 9.43 -9.89 31.82
N ALA A 32 9.32 -9.35 33.03
CA ALA A 32 8.09 -8.70 33.48
C ALA A 32 7.80 -7.44 32.64
N ASN A 33 6.52 -7.15 32.42
CA ASN A 33 6.03 -5.93 31.74
C ASN A 33 6.67 -5.70 30.36
N ARG A 34 7.00 -6.77 29.61
CA ARG A 34 7.54 -6.66 28.26
C ARG A 34 6.53 -5.97 27.32
N VAL A 35 5.26 -6.40 27.33
CA VAL A 35 4.24 -5.85 26.44
C VAL A 35 4.08 -4.34 26.65
N ASP A 36 4.03 -3.88 27.91
CA ASP A 36 3.91 -2.45 28.25
C ASP A 36 5.07 -1.60 27.70
N ARG A 37 6.27 -2.19 27.56
CA ARG A 37 7.46 -1.50 27.03
C ARG A 37 7.59 -1.58 25.50
N PHE A 38 6.99 -2.61 24.90
CA PHE A 38 7.09 -2.88 23.46
C PHE A 38 5.71 -2.86 22.80
N SER A 39 4.90 -1.88 23.20
CA SER A 39 3.66 -1.51 22.53
C SER A 39 3.53 0.01 22.46
N LEU A 40 2.79 0.48 21.45
CA LEU A 40 2.46 1.89 21.26
C LEU A 40 0.99 2.01 20.87
N GLU A 41 0.38 3.13 21.22
CA GLU A 41 -1.01 3.44 20.90
C GLU A 41 -1.11 4.86 20.37
N LEU A 42 -1.91 5.05 19.33
CA LEU A 42 -2.28 6.35 18.80
C LEU A 42 -3.74 6.30 18.40
N ASP A 43 -4.59 7.04 19.11
CA ASP A 43 -6.04 7.11 18.84
C ASP A 43 -6.63 5.68 18.73
N GLU A 44 -7.21 5.29 17.60
CA GLU A 44 -7.84 3.99 17.38
C GLU A 44 -6.89 2.88 16.88
N LEU A 45 -5.56 3.08 16.97
CA LEU A 45 -4.54 2.10 16.62
C LEU A 45 -3.71 1.68 17.84
N TYR A 46 -3.60 0.37 18.07
CA TYR A 46 -2.71 -0.24 19.04
C TYR A 46 -1.72 -1.18 18.34
N ILE A 47 -0.43 -1.04 18.65
CA ILE A 47 0.66 -1.76 17.98
C ILE A 47 1.46 -2.51 19.04
N ASP A 48 1.33 -3.84 19.08
CA ASP A 48 2.19 -4.72 19.86
C ASP A 48 3.36 -5.21 19.00
N PHE A 49 4.57 -4.75 19.32
CA PHE A 49 5.82 -5.19 18.70
C PHE A 49 6.71 -5.98 19.67
N SER A 50 6.14 -6.46 20.79
CA SER A 50 6.86 -7.22 21.82
C SER A 50 7.37 -8.58 21.33
N LYS A 51 6.74 -9.15 20.30
CA LYS A 51 7.11 -10.42 19.65
C LYS A 51 8.22 -10.26 18.61
N ASN A 52 9.06 -9.23 18.76
CA ASN A 52 10.31 -9.07 18.00
C ASN A 52 11.53 -9.41 18.88
N ARG A 53 12.62 -9.85 18.24
CA ARG A 53 13.89 -10.24 18.89
C ARG A 53 14.69 -8.99 19.28
N ILE A 54 14.14 -8.20 20.19
CA ILE A 54 14.66 -6.91 20.63
C ILE A 54 14.67 -6.79 22.16
N THR A 55 15.61 -6.03 22.69
CA THR A 55 15.65 -5.55 24.08
C THR A 55 15.60 -4.01 24.10
N GLU A 56 15.55 -3.39 25.28
CA GLU A 56 15.69 -1.94 25.42
C GLU A 56 17.03 -1.45 24.85
N GLU A 57 18.11 -2.23 25.07
CA GLU A 57 19.42 -1.96 24.48
C GLU A 57 19.36 -2.00 22.95
N THR A 58 18.71 -3.02 22.37
CA THR A 58 18.52 -3.08 20.91
C THR A 58 17.80 -1.83 20.39
N LEU A 59 16.70 -1.42 21.03
CA LEU A 59 15.96 -0.23 20.62
C LEU A 59 16.79 1.05 20.79
N SER A 60 17.55 1.17 21.86
CA SER A 60 18.44 2.33 22.07
C SER A 60 19.51 2.42 21.00
N LEU A 61 20.10 1.30 20.59
CA LEU A 61 21.09 1.26 19.51
C LEU A 61 20.48 1.58 18.14
N LEU A 62 19.26 1.11 17.89
CA LEU A 62 18.52 1.46 16.68
C LEU A 62 18.17 2.95 16.62
N GLN A 63 17.80 3.55 17.76
CA GLN A 63 17.58 5.00 17.86
C GLN A 63 18.87 5.78 17.63
N ALA A 64 20.00 5.33 18.19
CA ALA A 64 21.30 5.94 17.91
C ALA A 64 21.65 5.88 16.42
N LEU A 65 21.29 4.80 15.71
CA LEU A 65 21.43 4.73 14.25
C LEU A 65 20.56 5.79 13.56
N ALA A 66 19.28 5.91 13.95
CA ALA A 66 18.37 6.92 13.39
C ALA A 66 18.86 8.36 13.62
N GLU A 67 19.34 8.66 14.82
CA GLU A 67 19.92 9.96 15.17
C GLU A 67 21.18 10.25 14.33
N GLN A 68 22.06 9.27 14.17
CA GLN A 68 23.28 9.43 13.39
C GLN A 68 23.00 9.61 11.88
N GLN A 69 21.93 9.01 11.37
CA GLN A 69 21.43 9.22 10.00
C GLN A 69 20.63 10.52 9.84
N GLY A 70 20.48 11.31 10.92
CA GLY A 70 19.77 12.58 10.87
C GLY A 70 18.26 12.43 10.61
N LEU A 71 17.65 11.31 11.01
CA LEU A 71 16.27 10.97 10.66
C LEU A 71 15.28 12.10 10.99
N LYS A 72 15.40 12.73 12.17
CA LYS A 72 14.50 13.85 12.54
C LYS A 72 14.56 14.99 11.54
N HIS A 73 15.75 15.32 11.04
CA HIS A 73 15.91 16.35 10.03
C HIS A 73 15.27 15.93 8.70
N GLU A 74 15.48 14.69 8.25
CA GLU A 74 14.84 14.16 7.03
C GLU A 74 13.30 14.16 7.13
N ILE A 75 12.73 13.84 8.31
CA ILE A 75 11.28 13.96 8.56
C ILE A 75 10.81 15.40 8.35
N GLU A 76 11.49 16.37 8.94
CA GLU A 76 11.17 17.80 8.77
C GLU A 76 11.24 18.18 7.28
N ARG A 77 12.32 17.80 6.57
CA ARG A 77 12.50 18.06 5.13
C ARG A 77 11.36 17.50 4.28
N LEU A 78 10.94 16.25 4.54
CA LEU A 78 9.81 15.62 3.85
C LEU A 78 8.52 16.44 4.03
N LEU A 79 8.20 16.80 5.28
CA LEU A 79 6.92 17.39 5.64
C LEU A 79 6.79 18.86 5.22
N VAL A 80 7.88 19.64 5.23
CA VAL A 80 7.87 21.03 4.74
C VAL A 80 7.96 21.13 3.22
N GLY A 81 8.26 20.01 2.55
CA GLY A 81 8.31 19.92 1.09
C GLY A 81 9.63 20.34 0.46
N GLU A 82 10.74 20.04 1.13
CA GLU A 82 12.05 20.09 0.47
C GLU A 82 12.19 18.99 -0.58
N GLU A 83 13.19 19.14 -1.45
CA GLU A 83 13.56 18.15 -2.45
C GLU A 83 14.22 16.95 -1.76
N VAL A 84 13.40 15.95 -1.41
CA VAL A 84 13.82 14.66 -0.86
C VAL A 84 13.84 13.55 -1.91
N ASN A 85 13.32 13.82 -3.12
CA ASN A 85 13.49 12.98 -4.29
C ASN A 85 14.63 13.56 -5.14
N ASP A 86 15.85 13.25 -4.73
CA ASP A 86 17.07 13.89 -5.25
C ASP A 86 17.34 13.54 -6.73
N THR A 87 16.96 12.34 -7.18
CA THR A 87 17.24 11.88 -8.56
C THR A 87 16.27 12.45 -9.60
N GLU A 88 15.12 12.97 -9.15
CA GLU A 88 14.14 13.66 -10.00
C GLU A 88 13.99 15.14 -9.62
N GLU A 89 14.86 15.67 -8.76
CA GLU A 89 14.94 17.08 -8.32
C GLU A 89 13.55 17.63 -7.92
N ARG A 90 12.85 16.93 -7.02
CA ARG A 90 11.48 17.30 -6.63
C ARG A 90 11.13 16.99 -5.16
N PRO A 91 10.13 17.69 -4.61
CA PRO A 91 9.52 17.29 -3.34
C PRO A 91 8.72 15.98 -3.44
N ALA A 92 8.49 15.34 -2.29
CA ALA A 92 7.61 14.18 -2.13
C ALA A 92 6.46 14.49 -1.15
N LEU A 93 5.51 15.32 -1.58
CA LEU A 93 4.59 16.06 -0.72
C LEU A 93 3.23 15.41 -0.47
N HIS A 94 3.14 14.08 -0.45
CA HIS A 94 1.85 13.38 -0.30
C HIS A 94 1.11 13.70 1.01
N SER A 95 1.81 14.04 2.10
CA SER A 95 1.21 14.53 3.35
C SER A 95 0.47 15.87 3.17
N ALA A 96 0.89 16.73 2.25
CA ALA A 96 0.22 18.00 1.97
C ALA A 96 -1.20 17.81 1.39
N LEU A 97 -1.50 16.64 0.80
CA LEU A 97 -2.84 16.30 0.27
C LEU A 97 -3.89 16.09 1.35
N ARG A 98 -3.45 15.82 2.58
CA ARG A 98 -4.28 15.47 3.73
C ARG A 98 -4.09 16.41 4.92
N ALA A 99 -3.20 17.38 4.79
CA ALA A 99 -2.99 18.42 5.79
C ALA A 99 -4.22 19.31 5.97
N GLN A 100 -4.36 19.87 7.18
CA GLN A 100 -5.42 20.83 7.51
C GLN A 100 -4.87 22.25 7.70
N GLY A 101 -4.22 22.81 6.67
CA GLY A 101 -3.88 24.24 6.52
C GLY A 101 -2.97 24.90 7.58
N GLN A 102 -3.29 24.80 8.87
CA GLN A 102 -2.59 25.46 9.99
C GLN A 102 -1.35 24.70 10.48
N ASP A 103 -1.21 23.42 10.12
CA ASP A 103 -0.16 22.53 10.63
C ASP A 103 0.97 22.25 9.61
N VAL A 104 1.00 23.00 8.50
CA VAL A 104 2.01 22.86 7.45
C VAL A 104 2.79 24.15 7.27
N SER A 105 4.05 24.01 6.84
CA SER A 105 4.93 25.14 6.55
C SER A 105 5.74 24.87 5.28
N GLY A 106 6.46 25.89 4.78
CA GLY A 106 7.32 25.75 3.61
C GLY A 106 6.52 25.59 2.30
N VAL A 107 6.95 24.66 1.43
CA VAL A 107 6.26 24.37 0.16
C VAL A 107 4.93 23.69 0.40
N ALA A 108 4.80 22.89 1.47
CA ALA A 108 3.55 22.23 1.83
C ALA A 108 2.40 23.23 2.11
N GLU A 109 2.70 24.39 2.70
CA GLU A 109 1.74 25.48 2.93
C GLU A 109 1.32 26.14 1.61
N GLN A 110 2.26 26.36 0.69
CA GLN A 110 2.03 27.04 -0.59
C GLN A 110 1.05 26.27 -1.49
N VAL A 111 1.04 24.94 -1.41
CA VAL A 111 0.17 24.08 -2.25
C VAL A 111 -1.22 23.87 -1.67
N GLN A 112 -1.51 24.28 -0.43
CA GLN A 112 -2.80 24.00 0.23
C GLN A 112 -4.00 24.58 -0.53
N GLY A 113 -3.86 25.77 -1.10
CA GLY A 113 -4.92 26.39 -1.90
C GLY A 113 -5.28 25.58 -3.13
N ASP A 114 -4.29 25.03 -3.83
CA ASP A 114 -4.48 24.19 -5.00
C ASP A 114 -5.08 22.82 -4.63
N VAL A 115 -4.62 22.24 -3.53
CA VAL A 115 -5.19 21.00 -2.96
C VAL A 115 -6.67 21.16 -2.67
N GLU A 116 -7.05 22.19 -1.92
CA GLU A 116 -8.46 22.41 -1.57
C GLU A 116 -9.31 22.76 -2.80
N ALA A 117 -8.75 23.45 -3.80
CA ALA A 117 -9.46 23.71 -5.05
C ALA A 117 -9.81 22.41 -5.80
N VAL A 118 -8.89 21.44 -5.86
CA VAL A 118 -9.15 20.12 -6.45
C VAL A 118 -10.15 19.33 -5.61
N LEU A 119 -10.01 19.30 -4.28
CA LEU A 119 -10.98 18.64 -3.39
C LEU A 119 -12.39 19.23 -3.52
N GLN A 120 -12.50 20.54 -3.71
CA GLN A 120 -13.78 21.21 -3.96
C GLN A 120 -14.37 20.84 -5.32
N LYS A 121 -13.54 20.74 -6.38
CA LYS A 121 -14.00 20.24 -7.69
C LYS A 121 -14.45 18.78 -7.61
N MET A 122 -13.70 17.93 -6.90
CA MET A 122 -14.10 16.55 -6.60
C MET A 122 -15.45 16.52 -5.89
N THR A 123 -15.66 17.38 -4.89
CA THR A 123 -16.93 17.49 -4.16
C THR A 123 -18.12 17.72 -5.09
N GLN A 124 -18.01 18.71 -5.96
CA GLN A 124 -19.08 19.01 -6.93
C GLN A 124 -19.39 17.82 -7.85
N MET A 125 -18.36 17.13 -8.33
CA MET A 125 -18.53 15.95 -9.19
C MET A 125 -19.12 14.75 -8.45
N VAL A 126 -18.60 14.44 -7.26
CA VAL A 126 -19.06 13.34 -6.41
C VAL A 126 -20.52 13.55 -6.05
N ASP A 127 -20.91 14.75 -5.63
CA ASP A 127 -22.30 15.06 -5.29
C ASP A 127 -23.21 14.95 -6.51
N LYS A 128 -22.77 15.43 -7.68
CA LYS A 128 -23.52 15.32 -8.94
C LYS A 128 -23.75 13.86 -9.34
N ILE A 129 -22.73 13.00 -9.24
CA ILE A 129 -22.82 11.58 -9.60
C ILE A 129 -23.68 10.84 -8.58
N ARG A 130 -23.41 11.00 -7.28
CA ARG A 130 -24.12 10.29 -6.20
C ARG A 130 -25.59 10.70 -6.09
N ALA A 131 -25.94 11.94 -6.43
CA ALA A 131 -27.34 12.38 -6.53
C ALA A 131 -28.04 11.92 -7.82
N GLY A 132 -27.34 11.21 -8.71
CA GLY A 132 -27.86 10.78 -10.01
C GLY A 132 -28.05 11.94 -10.98
N HIS A 133 -27.48 13.11 -10.74
CA HIS A 133 -27.57 14.27 -11.64
C HIS A 133 -26.58 14.19 -12.81
N TRP A 134 -25.52 13.39 -12.69
CA TRP A 134 -24.69 13.03 -13.84
C TRP A 134 -25.46 12.03 -14.71
N ARG A 135 -25.76 12.44 -15.95
CA ARG A 135 -26.52 11.62 -16.90
C ARG A 135 -25.63 11.15 -18.04
N GLY A 136 -25.78 9.89 -18.44
CA GLY A 136 -25.19 9.40 -19.68
C GLY A 136 -25.94 9.89 -20.92
N TYR A 137 -25.52 9.43 -22.09
CA TYR A 137 -26.02 9.89 -23.40
C TYR A 137 -27.53 9.75 -23.60
N SER A 138 -28.16 8.80 -22.91
CA SER A 138 -29.61 8.59 -22.98
C SER A 138 -30.41 9.45 -22.00
N GLY A 139 -29.74 10.25 -21.16
CA GLY A 139 -30.37 11.03 -20.09
C GLY A 139 -30.62 10.24 -18.80
N LYS A 140 -30.26 8.95 -18.74
CA LYS A 140 -30.35 8.12 -17.52
C LYS A 140 -29.22 8.46 -16.54
N PRO A 141 -29.44 8.32 -15.21
CA PRO A 141 -28.36 8.48 -14.23
C PRO A 141 -27.28 7.42 -14.45
N ILE A 142 -26.03 7.80 -14.17
CA ILE A 142 -24.94 6.83 -14.06
C ILE A 142 -25.21 5.86 -12.90
N THR A 143 -25.04 4.57 -13.16
CA THR A 143 -25.16 3.48 -12.18
C THR A 143 -23.83 2.78 -11.92
N ASP A 144 -22.92 2.83 -12.88
CA ASP A 144 -21.65 2.11 -12.85
C ASP A 144 -20.50 3.07 -13.17
N VAL A 145 -19.44 3.02 -12.37
CA VAL A 145 -18.23 3.80 -12.61
C VAL A 145 -17.03 2.85 -12.67
N VAL A 146 -16.25 2.96 -13.73
CA VAL A 146 -15.09 2.10 -13.99
C VAL A 146 -13.81 2.93 -13.91
N ASN A 147 -12.96 2.65 -12.92
CA ASN A 147 -11.62 3.22 -12.85
C ASN A 147 -10.67 2.45 -13.77
N ILE A 148 -10.07 3.15 -14.73
CA ILE A 148 -9.04 2.62 -15.62
C ILE A 148 -7.70 3.25 -15.22
N GLY A 149 -6.85 2.45 -14.60
CA GLY A 149 -5.55 2.87 -14.09
C GLY A 149 -4.69 1.65 -13.76
N VAL A 150 -3.38 1.82 -13.62
CA VAL A 150 -2.48 0.71 -13.25
C VAL A 150 -1.51 1.15 -12.15
N GLY A 151 -1.07 0.20 -11.32
CA GLY A 151 -0.18 0.46 -10.19
C GLY A 151 -0.81 1.46 -9.23
N GLY A 152 -0.16 2.61 -9.04
CA GLY A 152 -0.59 3.62 -8.05
C GLY A 152 -1.95 4.25 -8.35
N SER A 153 -2.36 4.28 -9.63
CA SER A 153 -3.67 4.77 -10.06
C SER A 153 -4.82 3.78 -9.82
N ASP A 154 -4.52 2.58 -9.30
CA ASP A 154 -5.47 1.47 -9.16
C ASP A 154 -5.42 0.85 -7.75
N LEU A 155 -4.24 0.40 -7.31
CA LEU A 155 -4.08 -0.41 -6.10
C LEU A 155 -4.61 0.27 -4.83
N GLY A 156 -4.28 1.55 -4.62
CA GLY A 156 -4.78 2.32 -3.47
C GLY A 156 -6.30 2.50 -3.49
N PRO A 157 -6.88 3.08 -4.57
CA PRO A 157 -8.33 3.19 -4.72
C PRO A 157 -9.09 1.87 -4.62
N LEU A 158 -8.60 0.79 -5.24
CA LEU A 158 -9.18 -0.55 -5.15
C LEU A 158 -9.17 -1.06 -3.71
N MET A 159 -8.02 -0.95 -3.02
CA MET A 159 -7.87 -1.40 -1.65
C MET A 159 -8.83 -0.69 -0.70
N ILE A 160 -8.91 0.65 -0.75
CA ILE A 160 -9.79 1.41 0.15
C ILE A 160 -11.27 1.17 -0.16
N THR A 161 -11.67 1.19 -1.44
CA THR A 161 -13.08 0.97 -1.82
C THR A 161 -13.58 -0.43 -1.45
N HIS A 162 -12.70 -1.44 -1.57
CA HIS A 162 -12.98 -2.80 -1.12
C HIS A 162 -13.03 -2.89 0.42
N SER A 163 -12.11 -2.23 1.11
CA SER A 163 -12.06 -2.22 2.58
C SER A 163 -13.33 -1.62 3.19
N LEU A 164 -13.86 -0.57 2.55
CA LEU A 164 -15.08 0.13 2.95
C LEU A 164 -16.32 -0.40 2.19
N GLN A 165 -16.31 -1.66 1.76
CA GLN A 165 -17.40 -2.24 0.95
C GLN A 165 -18.78 -2.19 1.62
N THR A 166 -18.81 -2.15 2.96
CA THR A 166 -20.03 -2.10 3.79
C THR A 166 -20.72 -0.74 3.74
N VAL A 167 -20.01 0.32 3.33
CA VAL A 167 -20.59 1.64 3.10
C VAL A 167 -21.42 1.60 1.81
N HIS A 168 -22.70 1.93 1.91
CA HIS A 168 -23.58 1.99 0.75
C HIS A 168 -23.16 3.13 -0.20
N SER A 169 -22.93 2.78 -1.46
CA SER A 169 -22.79 3.71 -2.57
C SER A 169 -24.00 3.63 -3.51
N PRO A 170 -24.51 4.77 -4.03
CA PRO A 170 -25.57 4.79 -5.03
C PRO A 170 -25.08 4.36 -6.44
N VAL A 171 -23.77 4.25 -6.64
CA VAL A 171 -23.14 3.74 -7.87
C VAL A 171 -22.27 2.52 -7.57
N ASN A 172 -22.22 1.58 -8.50
CA ASN A 172 -21.30 0.45 -8.48
C ASN A 172 -19.92 0.92 -8.97
N LEU A 173 -18.87 0.45 -8.32
CA LEU A 173 -17.49 0.78 -8.71
C LEU A 173 -16.79 -0.47 -9.23
N HIS A 174 -16.04 -0.30 -10.32
CA HIS A 174 -15.28 -1.35 -10.98
C HIS A 174 -13.88 -0.84 -11.30
N PHE A 175 -12.94 -1.77 -11.50
CA PHE A 175 -11.54 -1.47 -11.74
C PHE A 175 -10.99 -2.27 -12.92
N ILE A 176 -10.25 -1.61 -13.80
CA ILE A 176 -9.53 -2.19 -14.92
C ILE A 176 -8.08 -1.71 -14.83
N SER A 177 -7.14 -2.66 -14.75
CA SER A 177 -5.72 -2.35 -14.63
C SER A 177 -4.80 -3.19 -15.50
N SER A 178 -5.20 -4.42 -15.83
CA SER A 178 -4.43 -5.28 -16.73
C SER A 178 -4.59 -4.86 -18.19
N ILE A 179 -3.50 -4.87 -18.95
CA ILE A 179 -3.53 -4.76 -20.42
C ILE A 179 -4.05 -6.05 -21.09
N ASP A 180 -4.13 -7.15 -20.35
CA ASP A 180 -4.86 -8.34 -20.81
C ASP A 180 -6.35 -8.01 -20.97
N GLY A 181 -6.78 -7.96 -22.23
CA GLY A 181 -8.15 -7.61 -22.63
C GLY A 181 -9.24 -8.54 -22.04
N THR A 182 -8.88 -9.65 -21.41
CA THR A 182 -9.81 -10.52 -20.69
C THR A 182 -10.52 -9.78 -19.56
N GLN A 183 -9.81 -8.97 -18.76
CA GLN A 183 -10.42 -8.20 -17.66
C GLN A 183 -11.46 -7.21 -18.21
N THR A 184 -11.04 -6.39 -19.17
CA THR A 184 -11.88 -5.38 -19.84
C THR A 184 -13.09 -6.02 -20.52
N SER A 185 -12.88 -7.06 -21.34
CA SER A 185 -13.95 -7.73 -22.07
C SER A 185 -14.99 -8.35 -21.15
N ASN A 186 -14.56 -9.02 -20.07
CA ASN A 186 -15.49 -9.65 -19.14
C ASN A 186 -16.32 -8.61 -18.38
N LEU A 187 -15.70 -7.51 -17.96
CA LEU A 187 -16.41 -6.43 -17.27
C LEU A 187 -17.43 -5.76 -18.20
N LEU A 188 -17.02 -5.34 -19.40
CA LEU A 188 -17.90 -4.62 -20.35
C LEU A 188 -19.15 -5.41 -20.75
N ARG A 189 -19.10 -6.76 -20.78
CA ARG A 189 -20.28 -7.61 -21.05
C ARG A 189 -21.38 -7.48 -20.00
N GLY A 190 -21.03 -7.09 -18.77
CA GLY A 190 -21.97 -6.92 -17.66
C GLY A 190 -22.47 -5.48 -17.49
N LEU A 191 -21.92 -4.53 -18.23
CA LEU A 191 -22.21 -3.10 -18.09
C LEU A 191 -23.18 -2.60 -19.16
N ASN A 192 -23.77 -1.42 -18.91
CA ASN A 192 -24.68 -0.76 -19.83
C ASN A 192 -24.08 0.56 -20.31
N GLN A 193 -23.91 0.72 -21.63
CA GLN A 193 -23.36 1.94 -22.25
C GLN A 193 -24.13 3.20 -21.85
N GLU A 194 -25.44 3.12 -21.57
CA GLU A 194 -26.27 4.26 -21.18
C GLU A 194 -25.94 4.83 -19.79
N THR A 195 -25.41 3.99 -18.89
CA THR A 195 -25.29 4.31 -17.46
C THR A 195 -23.90 4.05 -16.88
N THR A 196 -22.89 3.86 -17.74
CA THR A 196 -21.51 3.61 -17.33
C THR A 196 -20.63 4.85 -17.51
N LEU A 197 -19.91 5.27 -16.48
CA LEU A 197 -18.93 6.35 -16.52
C LEU A 197 -17.52 5.78 -16.35
N PHE A 198 -16.56 6.23 -17.15
CA PHE A 198 -15.16 5.81 -17.04
C PHE A 198 -14.32 6.92 -16.41
N ILE A 199 -13.44 6.53 -15.49
CA ILE A 199 -12.39 7.39 -14.94
C ILE A 199 -11.08 6.94 -15.58
N LEU A 200 -10.42 7.83 -16.33
CA LEU A 200 -9.12 7.58 -16.93
C LEU A 200 -8.02 8.17 -16.04
N ALA A 201 -7.39 7.33 -15.23
CA ALA A 201 -6.44 7.72 -14.19
C ALA A 201 -4.99 7.39 -14.57
N SER A 202 -4.22 8.41 -14.97
CA SER A 202 -2.80 8.25 -15.33
C SER A 202 -2.01 9.53 -15.07
N LYS A 203 -0.95 9.43 -14.26
CA LYS A 203 -0.05 10.55 -13.95
C LYS A 203 0.50 11.21 -15.22
N SER A 204 1.12 10.44 -16.10
CA SER A 204 1.72 10.96 -17.34
C SER A 204 0.73 11.12 -18.49
N PHE A 205 -0.45 10.49 -18.37
CA PHE A 205 -1.44 10.34 -19.44
C PHE A 205 -0.87 9.70 -20.72
N THR A 206 0.14 8.84 -20.58
CA THR A 206 0.80 8.13 -21.69
C THR A 206 0.99 6.64 -21.43
N THR A 207 0.53 6.14 -20.28
CA THR A 207 0.67 4.73 -19.92
C THR A 207 -0.09 3.88 -20.94
N ILE A 208 0.65 3.04 -21.68
CA ILE A 208 0.09 2.29 -22.81
C ILE A 208 -1.03 1.34 -22.38
N ASP A 209 -0.89 0.67 -21.23
CA ASP A 209 -1.87 -0.23 -20.63
C ASP A 209 -3.20 0.50 -20.36
N THR A 210 -3.11 1.64 -19.67
CA THR A 210 -4.24 2.49 -19.30
C THR A 210 -4.93 3.10 -20.54
N LEU A 211 -4.17 3.64 -21.49
CA LEU A 211 -4.74 4.23 -22.70
C LEU A 211 -5.37 3.17 -23.60
N SER A 212 -4.77 1.98 -23.73
CA SER A 212 -5.34 0.89 -24.55
C SER A 212 -6.68 0.41 -24.00
N ASN A 213 -6.81 0.31 -22.68
CA ASN A 213 -8.07 0.00 -22.02
C ASN A 213 -9.11 1.12 -22.20
N ALA A 214 -8.70 2.39 -22.11
CA ALA A 214 -9.58 3.53 -22.34
C ALA A 214 -10.09 3.61 -23.79
N GLU A 215 -9.22 3.34 -24.78
CA GLU A 215 -9.61 3.24 -26.18
C GLU A 215 -10.61 2.10 -26.40
N THR A 216 -10.38 0.94 -25.77
CA THR A 216 -11.32 -0.20 -25.83
C THR A 216 -12.69 0.16 -25.23
N ALA A 217 -12.72 0.85 -24.08
CA ALA A 217 -13.96 1.33 -23.48
C ALA A 217 -14.67 2.39 -24.34
N LYS A 218 -13.91 3.28 -24.99
CA LYS A 218 -14.45 4.26 -25.93
C LYS A 218 -15.05 3.58 -27.17
N ASP A 219 -14.37 2.59 -27.74
CA ASP A 219 -14.88 1.81 -28.88
C ASP A 219 -16.17 1.06 -28.51
N TRP A 220 -16.25 0.51 -27.29
CA TRP A 220 -17.47 -0.09 -26.77
C TRP A 220 -18.64 0.90 -26.64
N LEU A 221 -18.38 2.14 -26.21
CA LEU A 221 -19.39 3.21 -26.18
C LEU A 221 -19.82 3.65 -27.60
N ARG A 222 -18.89 3.66 -28.56
CA ARG A 222 -19.15 4.03 -29.97
C ARG A 222 -20.14 3.11 -30.66
N GLU A 223 -20.32 1.89 -30.17
CA GLU A 223 -21.37 0.97 -30.66
C GLU A 223 -22.77 1.58 -30.53
N CYS A 224 -22.99 2.46 -29.54
CA CYS A 224 -24.26 3.13 -29.27
C CYS A 224 -24.23 4.65 -29.47
N ILE A 225 -23.06 5.30 -29.34
CA ILE A 225 -22.89 6.75 -29.33
C ILE A 225 -22.02 7.18 -30.52
N LYS A 226 -22.60 7.88 -31.50
CA LYS A 226 -21.86 8.27 -32.72
C LYS A 226 -20.92 9.47 -32.56
N SER A 227 -21.11 10.27 -31.51
CA SER A 227 -20.35 11.51 -31.30
C SER A 227 -19.34 11.31 -30.17
N ASP A 228 -18.05 11.40 -30.51
CA ASP A 228 -16.97 11.34 -29.54
C ASP A 228 -17.08 12.47 -28.51
N ASP A 229 -17.53 13.66 -28.90
CA ASP A 229 -17.77 14.78 -27.97
C ASP A 229 -18.78 14.41 -26.87
N VAL A 230 -19.86 13.69 -27.22
CA VAL A 230 -20.85 13.19 -26.25
C VAL A 230 -20.24 12.12 -25.35
N ILE A 231 -19.45 11.19 -25.92
CA ILE A 231 -18.73 10.17 -25.15
C ILE A 231 -17.81 10.84 -24.11
N HIS A 232 -16.96 11.77 -24.54
CA HIS A 232 -16.00 12.40 -23.65
C HIS A 232 -16.67 13.27 -22.59
N ALA A 233 -17.70 14.04 -22.95
CA ALA A 233 -18.37 14.94 -22.02
C ALA A 233 -19.24 14.22 -20.98
N GLN A 234 -19.78 13.05 -21.30
CA GLN A 234 -20.79 12.39 -20.43
C GLN A 234 -20.32 11.06 -19.85
N HIS A 235 -19.33 10.41 -20.46
CA HIS A 235 -18.89 9.07 -20.08
C HIS A 235 -17.39 8.98 -19.75
N PHE A 236 -16.65 10.09 -19.74
CA PHE A 236 -15.26 10.12 -19.27
C PHE A 236 -14.97 11.27 -18.29
N ILE A 237 -14.22 10.93 -17.25
CA ILE A 237 -13.53 11.85 -16.35
C ILE A 237 -12.03 11.54 -16.44
N GLY A 238 -11.20 12.58 -16.59
CA GLY A 238 -9.76 12.44 -16.65
C GLY A 238 -9.11 12.78 -15.31
N VAL A 239 -8.15 11.97 -14.86
CA VAL A 239 -7.36 12.24 -13.65
C VAL A 239 -5.87 12.19 -13.98
N SER A 240 -5.19 13.33 -13.98
CA SER A 240 -3.80 13.43 -14.45
C SER A 240 -3.04 14.66 -13.96
N THR A 241 -1.71 14.68 -14.13
CA THR A 241 -0.89 15.89 -14.03
C THR A 241 -0.75 16.62 -15.36
N LYS A 242 -1.30 16.07 -16.46
CA LYS A 242 -1.15 16.57 -17.83
C LYS A 242 -2.50 17.02 -18.45
N PRO A 243 -3.01 18.22 -18.11
CA PRO A 243 -4.28 18.74 -18.65
C PRO A 243 -4.30 18.81 -20.19
N ASP A 244 -3.18 19.18 -20.80
CA ASP A 244 -3.06 19.28 -22.25
C ASP A 244 -3.31 17.93 -22.93
N LYS A 245 -2.80 16.83 -22.35
CA LYS A 245 -3.00 15.47 -22.90
C LYS A 245 -4.40 14.95 -22.68
N MET A 246 -5.03 15.29 -21.55
CA MET A 246 -6.45 14.98 -21.33
C MET A 246 -7.33 15.69 -22.36
N THR A 247 -7.02 16.96 -22.65
CA THR A 247 -7.72 17.76 -23.66
C THR A 247 -7.47 17.25 -25.07
N GLU A 248 -6.23 16.88 -25.41
CA GLU A 248 -5.85 16.28 -26.70
C GLU A 248 -6.59 14.96 -26.94
N TRP A 249 -6.75 14.14 -25.89
CA TRP A 249 -7.54 12.90 -25.97
C TRP A 249 -9.05 13.17 -26.10
N GLY A 250 -9.51 14.36 -25.68
CA GLY A 250 -10.87 14.85 -25.88
C GLY A 250 -11.68 15.05 -24.60
N ILE A 251 -11.12 14.80 -23.41
CA ILE A 251 -11.81 15.02 -22.13
C ILE A 251 -11.96 16.53 -21.90
N PRO A 252 -13.18 17.07 -21.72
CA PRO A 252 -13.36 18.51 -21.58
C PRO A 252 -12.83 19.01 -20.22
N PRO A 253 -12.34 20.26 -20.11
CA PRO A 253 -11.72 20.78 -18.88
C PRO A 253 -12.57 20.67 -17.61
N GLU A 254 -13.89 20.77 -17.73
CA GLU A 254 -14.83 20.57 -16.62
C GLU A 254 -14.79 19.15 -16.06
N ASN A 255 -14.42 18.13 -16.86
CA ASN A 255 -14.31 16.72 -16.46
C ASN A 255 -12.87 16.31 -16.10
N GLN A 256 -11.93 17.26 -16.03
CA GLN A 256 -10.54 16.99 -15.68
C GLN A 256 -10.29 17.26 -14.19
N LEU A 257 -9.80 16.26 -13.47
CA LEU A 257 -9.28 16.40 -12.12
C LEU A 257 -7.76 16.37 -12.17
N LEU A 258 -7.12 17.38 -11.59
CA LEU A 258 -5.68 17.53 -11.61
C LEU A 258 -5.05 17.05 -10.31
N PHE A 259 -3.81 16.62 -10.41
CA PHE A 259 -2.90 16.47 -9.28
C PHE A 259 -1.47 16.84 -9.75
N TRP A 260 -0.49 16.73 -8.86
CA TRP A 260 0.83 17.33 -9.07
C TRP A 260 1.95 16.31 -9.24
N ASP A 261 3.05 16.74 -9.86
CA ASP A 261 4.20 15.87 -10.14
C ASP A 261 4.95 15.45 -8.86
N TRP A 262 4.83 16.19 -7.75
CA TRP A 262 5.36 15.81 -6.42
C TRP A 262 4.55 14.69 -5.73
N VAL A 263 3.41 14.27 -6.29
CA VAL A 263 2.64 13.13 -5.82
C VAL A 263 3.19 11.86 -6.49
N GLY A 264 3.89 11.02 -5.72
CA GLY A 264 4.33 9.71 -6.18
C GLY A 264 3.13 8.78 -6.46
N GLY A 265 3.20 7.94 -7.49
CA GLY A 265 2.07 7.09 -7.89
C GLY A 265 1.57 6.20 -6.74
N ARG A 266 2.48 5.50 -6.06
CA ARG A 266 2.18 4.64 -4.89
C ARG A 266 1.75 5.40 -3.61
N TYR A 267 1.83 6.74 -3.63
CA TYR A 267 1.40 7.67 -2.58
C TYR A 267 0.21 8.55 -3.02
N SER A 268 -0.50 8.18 -4.10
CA SER A 268 -1.40 9.11 -4.80
C SER A 268 -2.87 9.04 -4.39
N LEU A 269 -3.29 8.03 -3.63
CA LEU A 269 -4.71 7.79 -3.31
C LEU A 269 -5.38 8.95 -2.54
N TRP A 270 -4.60 9.83 -1.94
CA TRP A 270 -5.05 11.03 -1.21
C TRP A 270 -5.44 12.18 -2.15
N SER A 271 -4.98 12.14 -3.40
CA SER A 271 -5.23 13.16 -4.43
C SER A 271 -6.53 12.89 -5.20
N ALA A 272 -6.69 13.53 -6.36
CA ALA A 272 -7.73 13.20 -7.33
C ALA A 272 -7.75 11.72 -7.76
N ILE A 273 -6.65 10.97 -7.62
CA ILE A 273 -6.63 9.51 -7.83
C ILE A 273 -7.59 8.81 -6.85
N GLY A 274 -7.84 9.37 -5.66
CA GLY A 274 -8.85 8.91 -4.71
C GLY A 274 -10.29 9.16 -5.10
N PHE A 275 -10.57 9.71 -6.29
CA PHE A 275 -11.94 9.99 -6.74
C PHE A 275 -12.90 8.78 -6.70
N PRO A 276 -12.50 7.54 -7.08
CA PRO A 276 -13.34 6.35 -6.87
C PRO A 276 -13.67 6.11 -5.39
N ILE A 277 -12.75 6.41 -4.47
CA ILE A 277 -12.98 6.30 -3.03
C ILE A 277 -14.08 7.29 -2.62
N ALA A 278 -13.95 8.55 -3.01
CA ALA A 278 -14.95 9.57 -2.71
C ALA A 278 -16.32 9.25 -3.34
N LEU A 279 -16.37 8.61 -4.50
CA LEU A 279 -17.62 8.11 -5.07
C LEU A 279 -18.26 6.99 -4.23
N LYS A 280 -17.46 6.10 -3.63
CA LYS A 280 -17.93 5.02 -2.74
C LYS A 280 -18.54 5.58 -1.46
N ILE A 281 -17.77 6.38 -0.72
CA ILE A 281 -18.10 6.79 0.66
C ILE A 281 -18.61 8.22 0.80
N GLY A 282 -18.68 8.97 -0.31
CA GLY A 282 -18.95 10.40 -0.31
C GLY A 282 -17.73 11.23 0.11
N MET A 283 -17.74 12.52 -0.21
CA MET A 283 -16.67 13.42 0.23
C MET A 283 -16.50 13.52 1.75
N PRO A 284 -17.57 13.47 2.59
CA PRO A 284 -17.38 13.44 4.03
C PRO A 284 -16.53 12.26 4.50
N GLY A 285 -16.81 11.04 4.01
CA GLY A 285 -16.00 9.87 4.31
C GLY A 285 -14.59 9.95 3.73
N PHE A 286 -14.42 10.55 2.54
CA PHE A 286 -13.08 10.79 1.99
C PHE A 286 -12.28 11.77 2.85
N ARG A 287 -12.90 12.84 3.37
CA ARG A 287 -12.22 13.77 4.30
C ARG A 287 -11.91 13.12 5.66
N GLU A 288 -12.72 12.18 6.12
CA GLU A 288 -12.41 11.37 7.31
C GLU A 288 -11.18 10.46 7.08
N LEU A 289 -11.06 9.87 5.89
CA LEU A 289 -9.87 9.13 5.46
C LEU A 289 -8.61 10.03 5.47
N LEU A 290 -8.69 11.24 4.90
CA LEU A 290 -7.60 12.21 4.92
C LEU A 290 -7.25 12.61 6.37
N GLN A 291 -8.25 12.84 7.22
CA GLN A 291 -8.05 13.20 8.63
C GLN A 291 -7.32 12.09 9.39
N GLY A 292 -7.69 10.83 9.22
CA GLY A 292 -6.99 9.71 9.84
C GLY A 292 -5.51 9.65 9.44
N ALA A 293 -5.25 9.83 8.15
CA ALA A 293 -3.88 9.87 7.65
C ALA A 293 -3.09 11.08 8.18
N HIS A 294 -3.75 12.25 8.32
CA HIS A 294 -3.15 13.44 8.91
C HIS A 294 -2.78 13.28 10.38
N LEU A 295 -3.58 12.56 11.18
CA LEU A 295 -3.24 12.24 12.58
C LEU A 295 -1.91 11.47 12.66
N MET A 296 -1.67 10.53 11.73
CA MET A 296 -0.41 9.82 11.65
C MET A 296 0.74 10.69 11.14
N ASP A 297 0.48 11.65 10.23
CA ASP A 297 1.48 12.66 9.84
C ASP A 297 1.91 13.52 11.04
N GLN A 298 0.97 13.99 11.85
CA GLN A 298 1.24 14.79 13.04
C GLN A 298 2.04 13.99 14.08
N HIS A 299 1.66 12.72 14.30
CA HIS A 299 2.43 11.79 15.14
C HIS A 299 3.85 11.63 14.63
N PHE A 300 4.00 11.37 13.33
CA PHE A 300 5.30 11.20 12.70
C PHE A 300 6.19 12.45 12.81
N ALA A 301 5.58 13.63 12.69
CA ALA A 301 6.28 14.92 12.77
C ALA A 301 6.78 15.27 14.18
N THR A 302 6.02 14.90 15.22
CA THR A 302 6.17 15.51 16.56
C THR A 302 6.56 14.52 17.66
N ALA A 303 6.23 13.23 17.52
CA ALA A 303 6.54 12.25 18.56
C ALA A 303 8.06 12.02 18.69
N PRO A 304 8.58 11.85 19.93
CA PRO A 304 9.95 11.39 20.13
C PRO A 304 10.23 10.09 19.36
N LEU A 305 11.44 9.91 18.81
CA LEU A 305 11.75 8.75 17.96
C LEU A 305 11.48 7.39 18.65
N SER A 306 11.60 7.33 19.98
CA SER A 306 11.29 6.15 20.81
C SER A 306 9.80 5.80 20.90
N GLU A 307 8.93 6.77 20.67
CA GLU A 307 7.45 6.66 20.79
C GLU A 307 6.76 6.85 19.42
N ASN A 308 7.54 7.10 18.38
CA ASN A 308 7.06 7.37 17.03
C ASN A 308 6.83 6.05 16.29
N ILE A 309 5.56 5.74 16.00
CA ILE A 309 5.12 4.40 15.54
C ILE A 309 5.79 4.03 14.21
N PRO A 310 5.73 4.87 13.14
CA PRO A 310 6.45 4.59 11.90
C PRO A 310 7.95 4.40 12.08
N VAL A 311 8.58 5.20 12.96
CA VAL A 311 10.03 5.12 13.22
C VAL A 311 10.38 3.79 13.88
N VAL A 312 9.70 3.43 14.97
CA VAL A 312 9.95 2.18 15.69
C VAL A 312 9.74 0.97 14.78
N LEU A 313 8.65 0.94 14.00
CA LEU A 313 8.38 -0.17 13.08
C LEU A 313 9.42 -0.25 11.95
N GLY A 314 9.85 0.89 11.40
CA GLY A 314 10.89 0.92 10.37
C GLY A 314 12.23 0.41 10.90
N LEU A 315 12.62 0.85 12.10
CA LEU A 315 13.86 0.39 12.75
C LEU A 315 13.84 -1.09 13.13
N ILE A 316 12.68 -1.64 13.49
CA ILE A 316 12.52 -3.09 13.71
C ILE A 316 12.70 -3.86 12.39
N ASP A 317 12.19 -3.35 11.28
CA ASP A 317 12.42 -3.96 9.97
C ASP A 317 13.91 -3.88 9.59
N ILE A 318 14.59 -2.75 9.80
CA ILE A 318 16.06 -2.62 9.66
C ILE A 318 16.79 -3.68 10.50
N TRP A 319 16.39 -3.85 11.77
CA TRP A 319 16.96 -4.87 12.66
C TRP A 319 16.84 -6.28 12.06
N ASN A 320 15.61 -6.64 11.65
CA ASN A 320 15.32 -7.94 11.09
C ASN A 320 16.08 -8.19 9.78
N ILE A 321 16.14 -7.21 8.88
CA ILE A 321 16.75 -7.34 7.55
C ILE A 321 18.27 -7.38 7.64
N ASN A 322 18.85 -6.38 8.30
CA ASN A 322 20.29 -6.12 8.17
C ASN A 322 21.13 -6.86 9.20
N PHE A 323 20.58 -7.19 10.36
CA PHE A 323 21.33 -7.82 11.45
C PHE A 323 20.87 -9.26 11.71
N LEU A 324 19.56 -9.53 11.63
CA LEU A 324 19.03 -10.89 11.77
C LEU A 324 18.90 -11.65 10.44
N ASN A 325 19.21 -10.99 9.32
CA ASN A 325 19.22 -11.57 7.98
C ASN A 325 17.88 -12.21 7.56
N ILE A 326 16.76 -11.55 7.89
CA ILE A 326 15.40 -11.93 7.48
C ILE A 326 14.94 -11.05 6.31
N HIS A 327 14.71 -11.66 5.14
CA HIS A 327 14.42 -10.92 3.90
C HIS A 327 13.00 -11.10 3.36
N ASP A 328 12.16 -11.79 4.12
CA ASP A 328 10.76 -12.06 3.77
C ASP A 328 9.84 -11.44 4.82
N LYS A 329 8.82 -10.70 4.35
CA LYS A 329 7.82 -10.07 5.22
C LYS A 329 6.40 -10.44 4.78
N ALA A 330 5.66 -11.09 5.68
CA ALA A 330 4.27 -11.46 5.45
C ALA A 330 3.30 -10.42 6.03
N ILE A 331 2.37 -9.91 5.23
CA ILE A 331 1.26 -9.04 5.66
C ILE A 331 0.01 -9.90 5.81
N LEU A 332 -0.50 -10.02 7.04
CA LEU A 332 -1.49 -11.03 7.42
C LEU A 332 -2.73 -10.35 8.03
N PRO A 333 -3.61 -9.74 7.22
CA PRO A 333 -4.85 -9.16 7.72
C PRO A 333 -5.86 -10.24 8.12
N TYR A 334 -6.45 -10.14 9.30
CA TYR A 334 -7.51 -11.01 9.81
C TYR A 334 -8.90 -10.36 9.66
N ASP A 335 -9.13 -9.77 8.49
CA ASP A 335 -10.44 -9.31 8.02
C ASP A 335 -10.46 -9.35 6.49
N ALA A 336 -11.51 -9.95 5.91
CA ALA A 336 -11.62 -10.12 4.46
C ALA A 336 -11.72 -8.79 3.70
N ARG A 337 -12.15 -7.71 4.35
CA ARG A 337 -12.18 -6.36 3.78
C ARG A 337 -10.78 -5.85 3.41
N LEU A 338 -9.73 -6.31 4.10
CA LEU A 338 -8.35 -5.91 3.85
C LEU A 338 -7.64 -6.78 2.80
N LYS A 339 -8.38 -7.52 1.97
CA LYS A 339 -7.82 -8.45 0.98
C LYS A 339 -6.74 -7.85 0.07
N TYR A 340 -6.90 -6.61 -0.34
CA TYR A 340 -5.98 -5.93 -1.26
C TYR A 340 -4.87 -5.14 -0.55
N LEU A 341 -4.83 -5.16 0.80
CA LEU A 341 -3.78 -4.48 1.56
C LEU A 341 -2.39 -5.03 1.25
N PRO A 342 -2.14 -6.36 1.19
CA PRO A 342 -0.83 -6.89 0.82
C PRO A 342 -0.34 -6.38 -0.54
N SER A 343 -1.15 -6.47 -1.60
CA SER A 343 -0.76 -6.01 -2.94
C SER A 343 -0.56 -4.49 -3.05
N TYR A 344 -1.29 -3.70 -2.27
CA TYR A 344 -1.01 -2.27 -2.15
C TYR A 344 0.37 -2.02 -1.50
N LEU A 345 0.67 -2.73 -0.41
CA LEU A 345 1.94 -2.59 0.31
C LEU A 345 3.14 -3.14 -0.49
N GLU A 346 2.94 -4.18 -1.31
CA GLU A 346 3.95 -4.64 -2.28
C GLU A 346 4.43 -3.48 -3.14
N GLN A 347 3.51 -2.71 -3.73
CA GLN A 347 3.90 -1.54 -4.52
C GLN A 347 4.51 -0.45 -3.62
N LEU A 348 3.85 -0.09 -2.52
CA LEU A 348 4.30 1.00 -1.66
C LEU A 348 5.74 0.78 -1.18
N VAL A 349 6.05 -0.40 -0.67
CA VAL A 349 7.34 -0.69 -0.03
C VAL A 349 8.38 -1.15 -1.06
N MET A 350 8.06 -2.12 -1.93
CA MET A 350 9.06 -2.71 -2.83
C MET A 350 9.44 -1.76 -3.96
N GLU A 351 8.51 -0.98 -4.51
CA GLU A 351 8.85 0.02 -5.53
C GLU A 351 9.58 1.23 -4.92
N SER A 352 9.33 1.55 -3.64
CA SER A 352 10.05 2.62 -2.93
C SER A 352 11.48 2.20 -2.58
N ASN A 353 11.63 1.08 -1.88
CA ASN A 353 12.87 0.72 -1.19
C ASN A 353 13.64 -0.43 -1.86
N GLY A 354 13.12 -1.03 -2.93
CA GLY A 354 13.81 -2.03 -3.75
C GLY A 354 14.92 -1.42 -4.59
N LYS A 355 15.91 -0.82 -3.93
CA LYS A 355 16.98 -0.02 -4.53
C LYS A 355 18.34 -0.65 -4.29
N SER A 356 19.29 -0.34 -5.19
CA SER A 356 20.67 -0.86 -5.16
C SER A 356 21.73 0.23 -5.15
N VAL A 357 21.33 1.51 -5.13
CA VAL A 357 22.22 2.67 -5.20
C VAL A 357 21.79 3.66 -4.11
N ALA A 358 22.76 4.11 -3.31
CA ALA A 358 22.56 5.13 -2.28
C ALA A 358 22.45 6.53 -2.91
N LYS A 359 22.00 7.51 -2.13
CA LYS A 359 21.91 8.93 -2.50
C LYS A 359 23.27 9.51 -2.92
N SER A 360 24.39 8.94 -2.47
CA SER A 360 25.74 9.33 -2.93
C SER A 360 26.03 8.94 -4.38
N GLY A 361 25.22 8.07 -4.99
CA GLY A 361 25.46 7.47 -6.30
C GLY A 361 26.26 6.16 -6.25
N ASP A 362 26.69 5.72 -5.07
CA ASP A 362 27.42 4.47 -4.89
C ASP A 362 26.47 3.27 -4.77
N SER A 363 26.87 2.10 -5.27
CA SER A 363 26.15 0.85 -5.03
C SER A 363 26.18 0.46 -3.55
N VAL A 364 25.03 0.05 -3.00
CA VAL A 364 24.94 -0.41 -1.61
C VAL A 364 25.49 -1.84 -1.43
N ALA A 365 26.13 -2.11 -0.28
CA ALA A 365 26.70 -3.42 0.06
C ALA A 365 25.84 -4.24 1.05
N TYR A 366 24.70 -3.69 1.46
CA TYR A 366 23.74 -4.28 2.39
C TYR A 366 22.40 -4.55 1.70
N LYS A 367 21.51 -5.26 2.39
CA LYS A 367 20.13 -5.52 1.93
C LYS A 367 19.23 -4.32 2.22
N THR A 368 18.36 -3.99 1.27
CA THR A 368 17.34 -2.94 1.37
C THR A 368 15.96 -3.58 1.60
N CYS A 369 14.97 -3.33 0.74
CA CYS A 369 13.61 -3.84 0.91
C CYS A 369 13.52 -5.37 0.96
N PRO A 370 12.71 -5.93 1.88
CA PRO A 370 12.39 -7.36 1.87
C PRO A 370 11.39 -7.70 0.76
N VAL A 371 11.22 -8.99 0.47
CA VAL A 371 10.10 -9.45 -0.37
C VAL A 371 8.83 -9.44 0.47
N LEU A 372 7.87 -8.61 0.06
CA LEU A 372 6.54 -8.54 0.70
C LEU A 372 5.58 -9.47 -0.02
N TRP A 373 4.72 -10.12 0.76
CA TRP A 373 3.65 -10.98 0.28
C TRP A 373 2.61 -11.16 1.39
N GLY A 374 1.43 -11.70 1.07
CA GLY A 374 0.41 -11.91 2.09
C GLY A 374 -0.94 -12.34 1.54
N GLU A 375 -1.82 -12.73 2.46
CA GLU A 375 -3.22 -13.06 2.18
C GLU A 375 -4.03 -12.95 3.48
N VAL A 376 -5.34 -12.82 3.36
CA VAL A 376 -6.26 -12.75 4.50
C VAL A 376 -6.18 -14.00 5.37
N GLY A 377 -6.04 -13.82 6.68
CA GLY A 377 -6.26 -14.87 7.68
C GLY A 377 -7.75 -15.12 7.89
N PRO A 378 -8.22 -16.38 7.97
CA PRO A 378 -7.43 -17.62 8.07
C PRO A 378 -7.08 -18.29 6.73
N ASN A 379 -7.46 -17.76 5.56
CA ASN A 379 -7.15 -18.40 4.26
C ASN A 379 -5.64 -18.68 4.11
N ALA A 380 -4.82 -17.70 4.51
CA ALA A 380 -3.36 -17.83 4.55
C ALA A 380 -2.88 -19.04 5.38
N GLN A 381 -3.58 -19.36 6.49
CA GLN A 381 -3.26 -20.51 7.34
C GLN A 381 -3.36 -21.84 6.60
N HIS A 382 -4.29 -21.92 5.65
CA HIS A 382 -4.53 -23.11 4.83
C HIS A 382 -3.75 -23.11 3.51
N ALA A 383 -2.89 -22.12 3.28
CA ALA A 383 -2.08 -22.01 2.07
C ALA A 383 -0.58 -22.18 2.37
N PHE A 384 0.00 -21.28 3.17
CA PHE A 384 1.45 -21.15 3.29
C PHE A 384 1.98 -21.09 4.73
N TYR A 385 1.11 -21.13 5.75
CA TYR A 385 1.57 -21.13 7.15
C TYR A 385 2.43 -22.35 7.50
N GLN A 386 2.34 -23.45 6.74
CA GLN A 386 3.29 -24.56 6.84
C GLN A 386 4.75 -24.07 6.68
N LEU A 387 5.01 -23.17 5.74
CA LEU A 387 6.33 -22.57 5.55
C LEU A 387 6.68 -21.65 6.72
N LEU A 388 5.74 -20.83 7.19
CA LEU A 388 5.98 -19.92 8.31
C LEU A 388 6.35 -20.67 9.61
N HIS A 389 5.69 -21.82 9.84
CA HIS A 389 5.86 -22.59 11.07
C HIS A 389 7.04 -23.55 11.04
N GLN A 390 7.24 -24.30 9.95
CA GLN A 390 8.21 -25.40 9.90
C GLN A 390 9.14 -25.32 8.68
N GLY A 391 9.05 -24.27 7.88
CA GLY A 391 9.98 -24.01 6.79
C GLY A 391 11.37 -23.63 7.31
N THR A 392 12.32 -23.55 6.39
CA THR A 392 13.72 -23.17 6.68
C THR A 392 13.97 -21.67 6.57
N GLN A 393 13.02 -20.92 6.04
CA GLN A 393 13.12 -19.47 5.88
C GLN A 393 12.60 -18.77 7.13
N ALA A 394 13.35 -17.79 7.61
CA ALA A 394 12.85 -16.85 8.59
C ALA A 394 11.93 -15.84 7.87
N VAL A 395 10.78 -15.52 8.47
CA VAL A 395 9.80 -14.60 7.91
C VAL A 395 9.30 -13.70 9.03
N MET A 396 9.46 -12.39 8.88
CA MET A 396 8.84 -11.43 9.80
C MET A 396 7.39 -11.19 9.37
N CYS A 397 6.49 -10.99 10.33
CA CYS A 397 5.05 -10.90 10.03
C CYS A 397 4.40 -9.66 10.64
N ASP A 398 3.50 -9.00 9.90
CA ASP A 398 2.57 -8.02 10.44
C ASP A 398 1.16 -8.63 10.45
N PHE A 399 0.64 -8.93 11.65
CA PHE A 399 -0.75 -9.33 11.86
C PHE A 399 -1.61 -8.08 12.03
N ILE A 400 -2.71 -7.96 11.28
CA ILE A 400 -3.57 -6.76 11.29
C ILE A 400 -5.00 -7.19 11.53
N ALA A 401 -5.69 -6.67 12.55
CA ALA A 401 -7.07 -7.05 12.83
C ALA A 401 -7.89 -5.90 13.41
N PRO A 402 -9.19 -5.76 13.05
CA PRO A 402 -10.09 -4.89 13.77
C PRO A 402 -10.50 -5.52 15.11
N VAL A 403 -10.54 -4.72 16.17
CA VAL A 403 -11.01 -5.14 17.50
C VAL A 403 -12.51 -5.41 17.45
N GLU A 404 -13.26 -4.50 16.83
CA GLU A 404 -14.71 -4.54 16.73
C GLU A 404 -15.15 -4.80 15.29
N ARG A 405 -16.23 -5.56 15.15
CA ARG A 405 -16.93 -5.76 13.89
C ARG A 405 -18.07 -4.73 13.80
N ASP A 406 -18.06 -3.92 12.75
CA ASP A 406 -18.92 -2.73 12.59
C ASP A 406 -19.84 -2.78 11.37
N ASP A 407 -19.95 -3.94 10.72
CA ASP A 407 -20.70 -4.14 9.47
C ASP A 407 -22.08 -4.78 9.67
N PHE A 408 -22.62 -4.73 10.89
CA PHE A 408 -23.96 -5.21 11.22
C PHE A 408 -24.63 -4.34 12.29
N ASP A 409 -25.95 -4.42 12.40
CA ASP A 409 -26.70 -3.72 13.44
C ASP A 409 -26.40 -4.36 14.80
N ALA A 410 -25.62 -3.68 15.65
CA ALA A 410 -25.25 -4.14 16.98
C ALA A 410 -26.47 -4.40 17.90
N THR A 411 -27.62 -3.79 17.60
CA THR A 411 -28.88 -3.99 18.33
C THR A 411 -29.73 -5.13 17.78
N SER A 412 -29.33 -5.71 16.65
CA SER A 412 -29.98 -6.87 16.07
C SER A 412 -29.70 -8.14 16.90
N HIS A 413 -30.79 -8.79 17.27
CA HIS A 413 -30.80 -10.11 17.91
C HIS A 413 -31.06 -11.24 16.90
N ALA A 414 -30.85 -10.99 15.60
CA ALA A 414 -30.97 -12.05 14.60
C ALA A 414 -29.83 -13.08 14.77
N GLU A 415 -30.15 -14.37 14.67
CA GLU A 415 -29.18 -15.48 14.81
C GLU A 415 -27.98 -15.35 13.86
N LYS A 416 -28.20 -14.78 12.66
CA LYS A 416 -27.12 -14.50 11.70
C LYS A 416 -26.07 -13.53 12.27
N ASP A 417 -26.50 -12.50 12.99
CA ASP A 417 -25.60 -11.45 13.49
C ASP A 417 -24.82 -11.98 14.70
N GLU A 418 -25.42 -12.86 15.50
CA GLU A 418 -24.70 -13.63 16.52
C GLU A 418 -23.66 -14.57 15.92
N SER A 419 -24.01 -15.29 14.85
CA SER A 419 -23.08 -16.16 14.14
C SER A 419 -21.89 -15.37 13.58
N LEU A 420 -22.12 -14.16 13.05
CA LEU A 420 -21.07 -13.30 12.54
C LEU A 420 -20.18 -12.71 13.65
N ARG A 421 -20.75 -12.36 14.82
CA ARG A 421 -19.96 -12.00 16.01
C ARG A 421 -19.06 -13.15 16.45
N HIS A 422 -19.60 -14.36 16.51
CA HIS A 422 -18.82 -15.56 16.82
C HIS A 422 -17.69 -15.80 15.81
N GLN A 423 -17.95 -15.61 14.50
CA GLN A 423 -16.91 -15.70 13.47
C GLN A 423 -15.80 -14.67 13.66
N HIS A 424 -16.13 -13.44 14.06
CA HIS A 424 -15.16 -12.40 14.38
C HIS A 424 -14.27 -12.77 15.57
N GLU A 425 -14.88 -13.28 16.65
CA GLU A 425 -14.15 -13.80 17.81
C GLU A 425 -13.19 -14.94 17.42
N LEU A 426 -13.63 -15.84 16.54
CA LEU A 426 -12.79 -16.90 16.00
C LEU A 426 -11.64 -16.35 15.14
N ALA A 427 -11.87 -15.32 14.33
CA ALA A 427 -10.82 -14.68 13.54
C ALA A 427 -9.75 -14.05 14.43
N LEU A 428 -10.15 -13.29 15.46
CA LEU A 428 -9.23 -12.75 16.46
C LEU A 428 -8.48 -13.84 17.23
N ALA A 429 -9.19 -14.88 17.68
CA ALA A 429 -8.56 -16.01 18.37
C ALA A 429 -7.49 -16.67 17.51
N ASN A 430 -7.76 -16.85 16.22
CA ASN A 430 -6.80 -17.39 15.25
C ASN A 430 -5.61 -16.44 15.03
N CYS A 431 -5.85 -15.13 14.86
CA CYS A 431 -4.80 -14.12 14.75
C CYS A 431 -3.81 -14.21 15.92
N PHE A 432 -4.33 -14.21 17.15
CA PHE A 432 -3.53 -14.24 18.36
C PHE A 432 -2.85 -15.59 18.59
N ALA A 433 -3.56 -16.70 18.32
CA ALA A 433 -2.97 -18.03 18.42
C ALA A 433 -1.80 -18.20 17.45
N GLN A 434 -1.93 -17.74 16.20
CA GLN A 434 -0.88 -17.89 15.21
C GLN A 434 0.36 -17.05 15.53
N SER A 435 0.19 -15.77 15.92
CA SER A 435 1.33 -14.96 16.39
C SER A 435 2.02 -15.58 17.61
N ARG A 436 1.26 -16.23 18.51
CA ARG A 436 1.80 -16.97 19.66
C ARG A 436 2.60 -18.21 19.24
N VAL A 437 2.11 -19.00 18.29
CA VAL A 437 2.81 -20.21 17.81
C VAL A 437 4.10 -19.83 17.08
N LEU A 438 4.06 -18.77 16.24
CA LEU A 438 5.26 -18.24 15.57
C LEU A 438 6.34 -17.80 16.57
N MET A 439 5.93 -17.23 17.70
CA MET A 439 6.84 -16.82 18.78
C MET A 439 7.43 -18.02 19.54
N LEU A 440 6.58 -18.94 20.01
CA LEU A 440 6.96 -19.97 20.99
C LEU A 440 7.36 -21.31 20.39
N GLY A 441 6.90 -21.63 19.18
CA GLY A 441 7.03 -22.95 18.60
C GLY A 441 6.39 -24.02 19.49
N ASP A 442 7.10 -25.11 19.74
CA ASP A 442 6.68 -26.21 20.63
C ASP A 442 6.31 -25.74 22.04
N GLY A 443 6.85 -24.60 22.49
CA GLY A 443 6.48 -23.99 23.77
C GLY A 443 5.01 -23.56 23.85
N ALA A 444 4.31 -23.43 22.73
CA ALA A 444 2.87 -23.18 22.68
C ALA A 444 2.02 -24.44 22.84
N ILE A 445 2.60 -25.64 22.77
CA ILE A 445 1.86 -26.91 22.84
C ILE A 445 1.36 -27.12 24.28
N PRO A 446 0.03 -27.29 24.48
CA PRO A 446 -0.53 -27.60 25.79
C PRO A 446 0.05 -28.89 26.39
N ASP A 447 0.26 -28.92 27.71
CA ASP A 447 0.90 -30.06 28.40
C ASP A 447 0.18 -31.39 28.14
N ASN A 448 -1.15 -31.38 28.06
CA ASN A 448 -1.97 -32.57 27.79
C ASN A 448 -1.86 -33.08 26.33
N LEU A 449 -1.26 -32.30 25.42
CA LEU A 449 -1.08 -32.66 24.02
C LEU A 449 0.38 -32.96 23.66
N LYS A 450 1.35 -32.67 24.53
CA LYS A 450 2.79 -32.86 24.23
C LYS A 450 3.15 -34.26 23.70
N SER A 451 2.57 -35.31 24.28
CA SER A 451 2.80 -36.69 23.81
C SER A 451 2.35 -36.94 22.36
N SER A 452 1.35 -36.20 21.86
CA SER A 452 0.88 -36.32 20.48
C SER A 452 1.78 -35.60 19.47
N PHE A 453 2.71 -34.77 19.94
CA PHE A 453 3.70 -34.03 19.16
C PHE A 453 5.13 -34.59 19.30
N ASP A 454 5.28 -35.78 19.90
CA ASP A 454 6.56 -36.48 20.07
C ASP A 454 7.05 -37.12 18.76
N SER A 455 7.39 -36.28 17.78
CA SER A 455 7.90 -36.66 16.48
C SER A 455 8.65 -35.49 15.83
N PRO A 456 9.79 -35.72 15.13
CA PRO A 456 10.51 -34.65 14.44
C PRO A 456 9.69 -33.94 13.36
N PHE A 457 8.68 -34.61 12.78
CA PHE A 457 7.79 -34.03 11.78
C PHE A 457 6.72 -33.08 12.37
N LYS A 458 6.55 -33.10 13.69
CA LYS A 458 5.58 -32.27 14.43
C LYS A 458 6.25 -31.19 15.25
N HIS A 459 7.55 -30.97 15.05
CA HIS A 459 8.32 -29.94 15.73
C HIS A 459 8.03 -28.56 15.14
N TYR A 460 7.75 -27.59 15.99
CA TYR A 460 7.62 -26.18 15.67
C TYR A 460 8.81 -25.41 16.26
N PRO A 461 9.75 -24.91 15.45
CA PRO A 461 10.92 -24.19 15.94
C PRO A 461 10.58 -22.86 16.64
N GLY A 462 9.50 -22.19 16.23
CA GLY A 462 9.16 -20.86 16.74
C GLY A 462 10.16 -19.78 16.33
N ASN A 463 10.35 -18.78 17.18
CA ASN A 463 11.29 -17.67 17.01
C ASN A 463 11.07 -16.75 15.78
N GLN A 464 9.90 -16.79 15.16
CA GLN A 464 9.57 -15.92 14.03
C GLN A 464 9.05 -14.57 14.56
N PRO A 465 9.70 -13.44 14.21
CA PRO A 465 9.32 -12.13 14.73
C PRO A 465 7.98 -11.66 14.13
N SER A 466 7.17 -10.99 14.95
CA SER A 466 5.91 -10.42 14.45
C SER A 466 5.48 -9.15 15.18
N ASN A 467 4.76 -8.30 14.46
CA ASN A 467 3.96 -7.22 15.00
C ASN A 467 2.48 -7.62 14.98
N THR A 468 1.72 -7.16 15.98
CA THR A 468 0.25 -7.24 15.98
C THR A 468 -0.32 -5.83 16.02
N ILE A 469 -0.97 -5.43 14.93
CA ILE A 469 -1.59 -4.12 14.74
C ILE A 469 -3.10 -4.29 14.89
N LEU A 470 -3.66 -3.69 15.93
CA LEU A 470 -5.08 -3.66 16.20
C LEU A 470 -5.64 -2.30 15.83
N MET A 471 -6.71 -2.31 15.04
CA MET A 471 -7.49 -1.13 14.70
C MET A 471 -8.81 -1.23 15.44
N LYS A 472 -9.39 -0.15 15.95
CA LYS A 472 -10.71 -0.25 16.62
C LYS A 472 -11.77 -0.88 15.70
N THR A 473 -11.97 -0.31 14.52
CA THR A 473 -12.77 -0.89 13.43
C THR A 473 -12.10 -0.65 12.07
N ILE A 474 -12.70 -1.13 10.98
CA ILE A 474 -12.29 -0.77 9.60
C ILE A 474 -13.14 0.42 9.14
N SER A 475 -12.73 1.62 9.56
CA SER A 475 -13.35 2.89 9.19
C SER A 475 -12.47 3.66 8.20
N ALA A 476 -13.02 4.72 7.61
CA ALA A 476 -12.24 5.61 6.76
C ALA A 476 -11.06 6.20 7.54
N LYS A 477 -11.28 6.65 8.78
CA LYS A 477 -10.24 7.18 9.67
C LYS A 477 -9.13 6.16 9.93
N THR A 478 -9.46 4.96 10.42
CA THR A 478 -8.44 3.98 10.82
C THR A 478 -7.65 3.45 9.62
N LEU A 479 -8.29 3.28 8.46
CA LEU A 479 -7.59 2.97 7.20
C LEU A 479 -6.62 4.09 6.80
N GLY A 480 -7.02 5.36 6.96
CA GLY A 480 -6.15 6.51 6.71
C GLY A 480 -4.90 6.46 7.58
N MET A 481 -5.08 6.22 8.88
CA MET A 481 -3.97 6.07 9.83
C MET A 481 -3.06 4.89 9.47
N LEU A 482 -3.64 3.73 9.13
CA LEU A 482 -2.88 2.52 8.79
C LEU A 482 -2.01 2.73 7.54
N VAL A 483 -2.57 3.32 6.48
CA VAL A 483 -1.82 3.55 5.24
C VAL A 483 -0.71 4.57 5.48
N ALA A 484 -1.01 5.71 6.11
CA ALA A 484 0.00 6.73 6.42
C ALA A 484 1.12 6.19 7.32
N MET A 485 0.81 5.26 8.23
CA MET A 485 1.83 4.58 9.04
C MET A 485 2.82 3.82 8.17
N TYR A 486 2.34 3.04 7.19
CA TYR A 486 3.21 2.31 6.26
C TYR A 486 3.96 3.24 5.30
N GLU A 487 3.37 4.35 4.86
CA GLU A 487 4.05 5.36 4.04
C GLU A 487 5.25 5.96 4.78
N HIS A 488 5.05 6.43 6.02
CA HIS A 488 6.13 7.00 6.83
C HIS A 488 7.17 5.96 7.24
N LYS A 489 6.74 4.74 7.57
CA LYS A 489 7.63 3.63 7.86
C LYS A 489 8.57 3.35 6.67
N THR A 490 8.01 3.31 5.46
CA THR A 490 8.77 3.12 4.22
C THR A 490 9.80 4.24 4.05
N TYR A 491 9.45 5.49 4.38
CA TYR A 491 10.39 6.60 4.33
C TYR A 491 11.51 6.49 5.38
N VAL A 492 11.19 6.10 6.62
CA VAL A 492 12.19 5.85 7.67
C VAL A 492 13.23 4.85 7.20
N GLU A 493 12.79 3.70 6.68
CA GLU A 493 13.69 2.69 6.13
C GLU A 493 14.59 3.24 5.02
N GLY A 494 14.02 4.03 4.10
CA GLY A 494 14.77 4.65 3.01
C GLY A 494 15.84 5.63 3.49
N VAL A 495 15.54 6.42 4.52
CA VAL A 495 16.51 7.32 5.16
C VAL A 495 17.65 6.53 5.79
N ILE A 496 17.35 5.47 6.55
CA ILE A 496 18.39 4.65 7.20
C ILE A 496 19.29 3.95 6.18
N TRP A 497 18.71 3.47 5.08
CA TRP A 497 19.46 2.89 3.96
C TRP A 497 20.09 3.93 3.03
N GLU A 498 19.99 5.22 3.32
CA GLU A 498 20.53 6.29 2.47
C GLU A 498 20.09 6.14 0.99
N ILE A 499 18.87 5.65 0.72
CA ILE A 499 18.33 5.46 -0.64
C ILE A 499 17.21 6.47 -0.95
N ASN A 500 16.87 6.61 -2.22
CA ASN A 500 15.72 7.42 -2.65
C ASN A 500 14.45 6.56 -2.70
N SER A 501 13.51 6.77 -1.77
CA SER A 501 12.22 6.05 -1.72
C SER A 501 11.18 6.53 -2.75
N PHE A 502 11.46 7.59 -3.52
CA PHE A 502 10.46 8.29 -4.32
C PHE A 502 10.65 8.15 -5.84
N ASP A 503 11.80 7.66 -6.30
CA ASP A 503 12.04 7.32 -7.71
C ASP A 503 11.67 5.86 -8.04
N GLN A 504 11.73 5.49 -9.32
CA GLN A 504 11.51 4.11 -9.80
C GLN A 504 12.20 3.81 -11.14
N TRP A 505 13.49 4.16 -11.30
CA TRP A 505 14.21 3.96 -12.57
C TRP A 505 14.19 2.52 -13.10
N GLY A 506 14.04 1.52 -12.22
CA GLY A 506 14.02 0.09 -12.57
C GLY A 506 12.90 -0.33 -13.51
N VAL A 507 11.84 0.46 -13.70
CA VAL A 507 10.70 0.09 -14.58
C VAL A 507 10.80 0.64 -16.01
N GLU A 508 11.75 1.55 -16.29
CA GLU A 508 11.78 2.26 -17.58
C GLU A 508 12.33 1.40 -18.74
N LEU A 509 13.38 0.61 -18.49
CA LEU A 509 13.98 -0.24 -19.53
C LEU A 509 12.97 -1.27 -20.06
N GLY A 510 12.19 -1.89 -19.17
CA GLY A 510 11.17 -2.86 -19.55
C GLY A 510 10.13 -2.29 -20.52
N LYS A 511 9.69 -1.04 -20.30
CA LYS A 511 8.74 -0.34 -21.17
C LYS A 511 9.33 -0.09 -22.58
N LEU A 512 10.59 0.33 -22.65
CA LEU A 512 11.28 0.57 -23.91
C LEU A 512 11.44 -0.72 -24.72
N ILE A 513 11.91 -1.79 -24.08
CA ILE A 513 12.10 -3.09 -24.72
C ILE A 513 10.76 -3.68 -25.16
N ALA A 514 9.71 -3.61 -24.34
CA ALA A 514 8.39 -4.11 -24.71
C ALA A 514 7.83 -3.43 -25.97
N LYS A 515 8.06 -2.13 -26.15
CA LYS A 515 7.66 -1.40 -27.37
C LYS A 515 8.39 -1.92 -28.61
N GLU A 516 9.70 -2.14 -28.51
CA GLU A 516 10.51 -2.71 -29.60
C GLU A 516 10.05 -4.14 -29.93
N THR A 517 9.82 -4.98 -28.92
CA THR A 517 9.33 -6.35 -29.08
C THR A 517 7.93 -6.40 -29.71
N TYR A 518 7.01 -5.51 -29.31
CA TYR A 518 5.68 -5.42 -29.91
C TYR A 518 5.74 -5.08 -31.40
N SER A 519 6.58 -4.10 -31.79
CA SER A 519 6.83 -3.79 -33.20
C SER A 519 7.35 -5.00 -33.97
N ALA A 520 8.32 -5.73 -33.42
CA ALA A 520 8.87 -6.93 -34.07
C ALA A 520 7.82 -8.04 -34.27
N ILE A 521 6.95 -8.26 -33.27
CA ILE A 521 5.83 -9.23 -33.38
C ILE A 521 4.86 -8.79 -34.49
N LYS A 522 4.49 -7.51 -34.52
CA LYS A 522 3.50 -6.97 -35.47
C LYS A 522 4.01 -6.96 -36.91
N GLU A 523 5.25 -6.53 -37.12
CA GLU A 523 5.86 -6.37 -38.44
C GLU A 523 6.45 -7.68 -39.00
N LYS A 524 6.52 -8.73 -38.18
CA LYS A 524 7.17 -10.02 -38.50
C LYS A 524 8.62 -9.85 -38.97
N THR A 525 9.28 -8.80 -38.52
CA THR A 525 10.68 -8.50 -38.79
C THR A 525 11.48 -8.86 -37.55
N LEU A 526 12.24 -9.96 -37.64
CA LEU A 526 13.23 -10.30 -36.62
C LEU A 526 14.36 -9.29 -36.73
N ALA A 527 14.39 -8.29 -35.84
CA ALA A 527 15.59 -7.48 -35.71
C ALA A 527 16.76 -8.41 -35.34
N GLU A 528 17.90 -8.28 -36.04
CA GLU A 528 19.13 -9.06 -35.74
C GLU A 528 19.58 -8.91 -34.28
N ARG A 529 19.08 -7.89 -33.57
CA ARG A 529 19.43 -7.47 -32.21
C ARG A 529 18.83 -8.29 -31.07
N PHE A 530 17.80 -9.11 -31.31
CA PHE A 530 17.24 -9.95 -30.24
C PHE A 530 18.14 -11.15 -29.92
N ASP A 531 18.18 -11.57 -28.64
CA ASP A 531 18.84 -12.80 -28.23
C ASP A 531 18.15 -14.05 -28.85
N SER A 532 18.83 -15.18 -28.84
CA SER A 532 18.34 -16.41 -29.48
C SER A 532 17.05 -16.94 -28.88
N SER A 533 16.80 -16.71 -27.58
CA SER A 533 15.58 -17.13 -26.90
C SER A 533 14.39 -16.28 -27.36
N THR A 534 14.51 -14.96 -27.28
CA THR A 534 13.45 -14.02 -27.66
C THR A 534 13.05 -14.19 -29.13
N LYS A 535 14.03 -14.34 -30.04
CA LYS A 535 13.76 -14.65 -31.45
C LYS A 535 12.92 -15.91 -31.61
N ALA A 536 13.32 -16.98 -30.94
CA ALA A 536 12.62 -18.27 -31.03
C ALA A 536 11.20 -18.24 -30.43
N LEU A 537 10.91 -17.32 -29.50
CA LEU A 537 9.56 -17.09 -28.99
C LEU A 537 8.71 -16.28 -29.98
N ILE A 538 9.25 -15.19 -30.53
CA ILE A 538 8.58 -14.39 -31.58
C ILE A 538 8.22 -15.27 -32.78
N ASP A 539 9.16 -16.11 -33.23
CA ASP A 539 8.94 -17.06 -34.32
C ASP A 539 7.84 -18.08 -34.04
N ARG A 540 7.65 -18.48 -32.77
CA ARG A 540 6.56 -19.39 -32.38
C ARG A 540 5.20 -18.71 -32.40
N VAL A 541 5.13 -17.43 -32.06
CA VAL A 541 3.90 -16.63 -32.12
C VAL A 541 3.54 -16.26 -33.56
N ALA A 542 4.53 -16.10 -34.44
CA ALA A 542 4.33 -15.71 -35.83
C ALA A 542 3.89 -16.86 -36.77
N LYS A 543 4.07 -18.12 -36.33
CA LYS A 543 3.58 -19.33 -37.02
C LYS A 543 2.09 -19.51 -36.80
#